data_AF-A0A1B6H8Q4-F1
#
_entry.id   AF-A0A1B6H8Q4-F1
#
_cell.length_a   1.000
_cell.length_b   1.000
_cell.length_c   1.000
_cell.angle_alpha   90.00
_cell.angle_beta   90.00
_cell.angle_gamma   90.00
#
_symmetry.space_group_name_H-M   'P 1'
#
loop_
_entity.id
_entity.type
_entity.pdbx_description
1 polymer ?
#
loop_
_entity_poly.entity_id
_entity_poly.type
_entity_poly.pdbx_seq_one_letter_code
_entity_poly.pdbx_strand_id
1 'polypeptide(L)'
;LLDLTSKEWKFDILRSKEKQTLVTTVQETLLYMLPSAMYLGTNMNIDMGFLIAGECIVNSKMTPLPLFDKNNTPIDRSSHNVQKGIKVAFVVLDYHDMTRGQRDLTGINVLCKDLIRLKGYKVATIDFLEISPRSSLVDRAKVVNQKLMSAVGSS
;
A
#
# COMPACT_ATOMS: atom_id res chain seq x y z
N LEU A 1 -6.65 26.47 19.96
CA LEU A 1 -6.38 25.11 19.48
C LEU A 1 -6.35 25.16 17.96
N LEU A 2 -5.31 24.64 17.32
CA LEU A 2 -5.25 24.56 15.87
C LEU A 2 -6.25 23.49 15.41
N ASP A 3 -7.14 23.87 14.50
CA ASP A 3 -8.16 23.00 13.93
C ASP A 3 -7.50 21.98 12.99
N LEU A 4 -7.85 20.69 13.08
CA LEU A 4 -7.30 19.63 12.21
C LEU A 4 -7.60 19.87 10.72
N THR A 5 -8.57 20.73 10.43
CA THR A 5 -8.95 21.14 9.07
C THR A 5 -8.14 22.32 8.54
N SER A 6 -7.27 22.91 9.37
CA SER A 6 -6.57 24.13 9.02
C SER A 6 -5.56 23.88 7.88
N LYS A 7 -5.48 24.85 6.97
CA LYS A 7 -4.67 24.72 5.75
C LYS A 7 -3.19 24.54 6.06
N GLU A 8 -2.73 24.99 7.24
CA GLU A 8 -1.33 24.86 7.66
C GLU A 8 -0.88 23.41 7.84
N TRP A 9 -1.80 22.44 8.02
CA TRP A 9 -1.47 21.01 8.15
C TRP A 9 -1.48 20.24 6.82
N LYS A 10 -1.77 20.91 5.70
CA LYS A 10 -1.71 20.31 4.37
C LYS A 10 -0.33 20.49 3.77
N PHE A 11 0.59 19.58 4.12
CA PHE A 11 1.91 19.50 3.49
C PHE A 11 1.99 18.28 2.57
N ASP A 12 2.71 18.44 1.46
CA ASP A 12 2.98 17.32 0.55
C ASP A 12 4.02 16.40 1.19
N ILE A 13 3.63 15.15 1.44
CA ILE A 13 4.54 14.12 1.93
C ILE A 13 5.39 13.66 0.72
N LEU A 14 6.62 14.16 0.67
CA LEU A 14 7.56 13.84 -0.40
C LEU A 14 8.33 12.55 -0.11
N ARG A 15 8.64 11.82 -1.18
CA ARG A 15 9.57 10.68 -1.15
C ARG A 15 10.88 11.09 -1.82
N SER A 16 11.98 10.42 -1.45
CA SER A 16 13.22 10.49 -2.23
C SER A 16 12.95 10.03 -3.67
N LYS A 17 13.79 10.47 -4.60
CA LYS A 17 13.65 10.12 -6.02
C LYS A 17 13.73 8.61 -6.21
N GLU A 18 14.67 7.97 -5.52
CA GLU A 18 14.93 6.53 -5.57
C GLU A 18 13.71 5.74 -5.04
N LYS A 19 13.18 6.15 -3.88
CA LYS A 19 11.97 5.53 -3.31
C LYS A 19 10.76 5.73 -4.21
N GLN A 20 10.63 6.91 -4.84
CA GLN A 20 9.55 7.17 -5.77
C GLN A 20 9.61 6.27 -7.01
N THR A 21 10.79 6.02 -7.57
CA THR A 21 10.96 5.06 -8.68
C THR A 21 10.51 3.64 -8.29
N LEU A 22 10.86 3.20 -7.08
CA LEU A 22 10.47 1.90 -6.57
C LEU A 22 8.94 1.80 -6.32
N VAL A 23 8.35 2.84 -5.74
CA VAL A 23 6.90 2.95 -5.54
C VAL A 23 6.16 2.91 -6.87
N THR A 24 6.57 3.70 -7.86
CA THR A 24 5.96 3.70 -9.19
C THR A 24 6.05 2.31 -9.83
N THR A 25 7.19 1.64 -9.72
CA THR A 25 7.38 0.26 -10.21
C THR A 25 6.37 -0.72 -9.60
N VAL A 26 6.13 -0.62 -8.29
CA VAL A 26 5.14 -1.44 -7.60
C VAL A 26 3.71 -1.08 -8.02
N GLN A 27 3.40 0.22 -8.15
CA GLN A 27 2.08 0.69 -8.59
C GLN A 27 1.73 0.22 -9.99
N GLU A 28 2.66 0.31 -10.95
CA GLU A 28 2.50 -0.23 -12.31
C GLU A 28 2.24 -1.74 -12.28
N THR A 29 2.97 -2.46 -11.44
CA THR A 29 2.82 -3.91 -11.27
C THR A 29 1.45 -4.25 -10.70
N LEU A 30 0.96 -3.49 -9.71
CA LEU A 30 -0.37 -3.65 -9.14
C LEU A 30 -1.47 -3.35 -10.16
N LEU A 31 -1.32 -2.30 -10.96
CA LEU A 31 -2.25 -1.97 -12.05
C LEU A 31 -2.32 -3.08 -13.11
N TYR A 32 -1.20 -3.75 -13.39
CA TYR A 32 -1.17 -4.90 -14.28
C TYR A 32 -1.89 -6.13 -13.68
N MET A 33 -1.80 -6.33 -12.36
CA MET A 33 -2.42 -7.46 -11.67
C MET A 33 -3.92 -7.29 -11.42
N LEU A 34 -4.40 -6.06 -11.35
CA LEU A 34 -5.78 -5.74 -10.98
C LEU A 34 -6.67 -5.51 -12.21
N PRO A 35 -7.99 -5.77 -12.13
CA PRO A 35 -8.87 -5.66 -13.29
C PRO A 35 -8.96 -4.25 -13.88
N SER A 36 -8.84 -3.23 -13.04
CA SER A 36 -8.80 -1.82 -13.46
C SER A 36 -8.23 -0.94 -12.34
N ALA A 37 -7.95 0.33 -12.67
CA ALA A 37 -7.50 1.33 -11.69
C ALA A 37 -8.51 1.56 -10.54
N MET A 38 -9.79 1.23 -10.73
CA MET A 38 -10.83 1.38 -9.70
C MET A 38 -10.62 0.46 -8.50
N TYR A 39 -9.71 -0.52 -8.61
CA TYR A 39 -9.37 -1.50 -7.57
C TYR A 39 -8.10 -1.13 -6.78
N LEU A 40 -7.43 -0.03 -7.16
CA LEU A 40 -6.16 0.39 -6.57
C LEU A 40 -6.21 1.86 -6.13
N GLY A 41 -5.97 2.11 -4.84
CA GLY A 41 -5.68 3.45 -4.33
C GLY A 41 -4.18 3.65 -4.36
N THR A 42 -3.69 4.67 -5.05
CA THR A 42 -2.26 5.00 -5.10
C THR A 42 -1.94 6.21 -4.23
N ASN A 43 -0.74 6.24 -3.63
CA ASN A 43 -0.28 7.36 -2.79
C ASN A 43 -1.29 7.77 -1.70
N MET A 44 -1.93 6.79 -1.08
CA MET A 44 -2.98 7.05 -0.09
C MET A 44 -2.36 7.63 1.18
N ASN A 45 -2.84 8.81 1.57
CA ASN A 45 -2.62 9.34 2.92
C ASN A 45 -3.64 8.68 3.84
N ILE A 46 -3.14 7.97 4.85
CA ILE A 46 -3.98 7.35 5.88
C ILE A 46 -3.99 8.18 7.16
N ASP A 47 -3.77 9.50 7.06
CA ASP A 47 -3.78 10.46 8.17
C ASP A 47 -2.79 10.14 9.30
N MET A 48 -1.66 9.51 8.94
CA MET A 48 -0.61 9.10 9.88
C MET A 48 0.73 9.79 9.63
N GLY A 49 0.75 10.82 8.77
CA GLY A 49 1.98 11.55 8.43
C GLY A 49 2.91 10.84 7.45
N PHE A 50 2.48 9.75 6.82
CA PHE A 50 3.19 9.05 5.75
C PHE A 50 2.22 8.50 4.70
N LEU A 51 2.76 8.18 3.52
CA LEU A 51 2.00 7.63 2.40
C LEU A 51 2.28 6.14 2.22
N ILE A 52 1.22 5.34 2.09
CA ILE A 52 1.36 3.96 1.58
C ILE A 52 1.52 3.96 0.06
N ALA A 53 2.21 2.96 -0.48
CA ALA A 53 2.46 2.88 -1.91
C ALA A 53 1.19 2.54 -2.69
N GLY A 54 0.38 1.63 -2.15
CA GLY A 54 -0.90 1.26 -2.71
C GLY A 54 -1.85 0.68 -1.67
N GLU A 55 -3.14 0.77 -1.95
CA GLU A 55 -4.21 0.11 -1.22
C GLU A 55 -5.02 -0.74 -2.19
N CYS A 56 -5.35 -1.97 -1.80
CA CYS A 56 -6.41 -2.73 -2.43
C CYS A 56 -7.29 -3.41 -1.38
N ILE A 57 -8.48 -3.83 -1.79
CA ILE A 57 -9.36 -4.65 -0.97
C ILE A 57 -9.59 -5.97 -1.68
N VAL A 58 -9.48 -7.08 -0.95
CA VAL A 58 -9.78 -8.43 -1.45
C VAL A 58 -10.83 -9.11 -0.59
N ASN A 59 -11.64 -9.98 -1.17
CA ASN A 59 -12.53 -10.85 -0.40
C ASN A 59 -11.78 -12.09 0.14
N SER A 60 -12.47 -12.95 0.87
CA SER A 60 -11.91 -14.20 1.42
C SER A 60 -11.39 -15.19 0.37
N LYS A 61 -11.76 -15.02 -0.91
CA LYS A 61 -11.30 -15.82 -2.04
C LYS A 61 -10.16 -15.15 -2.81
N MET A 62 -9.51 -14.14 -2.21
CA MET A 62 -8.46 -13.32 -2.86
C MET A 62 -8.93 -12.59 -4.12
N THR A 63 -10.24 -12.44 -4.33
CA THR A 63 -10.77 -11.68 -5.45
C THR A 63 -10.73 -10.19 -5.12
N PRO A 64 -10.13 -9.34 -5.96
CA PRO A 64 -10.15 -7.88 -5.78
C PRO A 64 -11.57 -7.33 -5.74
N LEU A 65 -11.79 -6.34 -4.89
CA LEU A 65 -13.03 -5.58 -4.77
C LEU A 65 -12.76 -4.13 -5.15
N PRO A 66 -13.67 -3.45 -5.88
CA PRO A 66 -13.45 -2.08 -6.31
C PRO A 66 -13.37 -1.13 -5.10
N LEU A 67 -12.43 -0.20 -5.12
CA LEU A 67 -12.32 0.87 -4.14
C LEU A 67 -13.22 2.05 -4.48
N PHE A 68 -13.39 2.30 -5.78
CA PHE A 68 -14.12 3.45 -6.30
C PHE A 68 -15.32 2.98 -7.14
N ASP A 69 -16.39 3.76 -7.10
CA ASP A 69 -17.54 3.59 -8.00
C ASP A 69 -17.26 4.16 -9.40
N LYS A 70 -18.23 4.07 -10.31
CA LYS A 70 -18.11 4.57 -11.69
C LYS A 70 -17.84 6.08 -11.79
N ASN A 71 -18.16 6.83 -10.74
CA ASN A 71 -17.96 8.27 -10.63
C ASN A 71 -16.65 8.60 -9.90
N ASN A 72 -15.79 7.61 -9.66
CA ASN A 72 -14.54 7.73 -8.92
C ASN A 72 -14.72 8.12 -7.44
N THR A 73 -15.87 7.80 -6.84
CA THR A 73 -16.17 8.05 -5.43
C THR A 73 -15.77 6.82 -4.60
N PRO A 74 -15.11 6.96 -3.44
CA PRO A 74 -14.81 5.84 -2.56
C PRO A 74 -16.08 5.08 -2.16
N ILE A 75 -16.08 3.76 -2.34
CA ILE A 75 -17.20 2.90 -1.97
C ILE A 75 -17.17 2.69 -0.46
N ASP A 76 -18.21 3.12 0.24
CA ASP A 76 -18.38 2.84 1.66
C ASP A 76 -18.75 1.37 1.88
N ARG A 77 -17.81 0.61 2.47
CA ARG A 77 -17.96 -0.82 2.81
C ARG A 77 -18.34 -1.04 4.28
N SER A 78 -18.66 0.02 5.03
CA SER A 78 -19.17 -0.08 6.40
C SER A 78 -20.65 -0.49 6.44
N SER A 79 -21.39 -0.22 5.35
CA SER A 79 -22.80 -0.58 5.20
C SER A 79 -23.02 -2.10 5.12
N HIS A 80 -24.09 -2.57 5.78
CA HIS A 80 -24.48 -3.99 5.83
C HIS A 80 -24.75 -4.60 4.45
N ASN A 81 -25.07 -3.78 3.44
CA ASN A 81 -25.43 -4.23 2.09
C ASN A 81 -24.22 -4.38 1.16
N VAL A 82 -23.00 -4.10 1.63
CA VAL A 82 -21.80 -4.14 0.82
C VAL A 82 -20.89 -5.26 1.31
N GLN A 83 -20.33 -6.04 0.36
CA GLN A 83 -19.41 -7.11 0.69
C GLN A 83 -18.19 -6.55 1.45
N LYS A 84 -18.01 -7.04 2.68
CA LYS A 84 -16.82 -6.78 3.48
C LYS A 84 -15.60 -7.35 2.79
N GLY A 85 -14.48 -6.64 2.87
CA GLY A 85 -13.21 -7.08 2.32
C GLY A 85 -12.06 -6.83 3.28
N ILE A 86 -10.97 -7.53 3.03
CA ILE A 86 -9.71 -7.40 3.73
C ILE A 86 -8.94 -6.26 3.07
N LYS A 87 -8.69 -5.20 3.85
CA LYS A 87 -7.90 -4.06 3.38
C LYS A 87 -6.42 -4.45 3.39
N VAL A 88 -5.74 -4.28 2.26
CA VAL A 88 -4.31 -4.56 2.13
C VAL A 88 -3.59 -3.27 1.78
N ALA A 89 -2.60 -2.92 2.59
CA ALA A 89 -1.69 -1.80 2.33
C ALA A 89 -0.35 -2.34 1.82
N PHE A 90 0.10 -1.80 0.69
CA PHE A 90 1.42 -2.06 0.15
C PHE A 90 2.40 -1.02 0.67
N VAL A 91 3.43 -1.49 1.38
CA VAL A 91 4.52 -0.68 1.91
C VAL A 91 5.78 -1.04 1.15
N VAL A 92 6.36 -0.04 0.48
CA VAL A 92 7.59 -0.18 -0.28
C VAL A 92 8.73 0.36 0.56
N LEU A 93 9.75 -0.46 0.76
CA LEU A 93 10.90 -0.16 1.57
C LEU A 93 12.13 0.02 0.70
N ASP A 94 12.79 1.16 0.84
CA ASP A 94 14.08 1.40 0.23
C ASP A 94 15.23 1.00 1.18
N TYR A 95 16.46 1.23 0.73
CA TYR A 95 17.65 0.94 1.54
C TYR A 95 17.68 1.71 2.87
N HIS A 96 17.16 2.93 2.91
CA HIS A 96 17.15 3.79 4.10
C HIS A 96 16.06 3.40 5.09
N ASP A 97 15.10 2.59 4.67
CA ASP A 97 14.08 2.04 5.54
C ASP A 97 14.57 0.87 6.39
N MET A 98 15.74 0.32 6.04
CA MET A 98 16.37 -0.81 6.70
C MET A 98 17.54 -0.38 7.59
N THR A 99 17.82 -1.20 8.59
CA THR A 99 18.99 -1.06 9.47
C THR A 99 20.27 -1.38 8.69
N ARG A 100 21.33 -0.64 8.97
CA ARG A 100 22.57 -0.72 8.18
C ARG A 100 23.22 -2.10 8.32
N GLY A 101 23.37 -2.79 7.19
CA GLY A 101 23.99 -4.13 7.15
C GLY A 101 23.07 -5.27 7.57
N GLN A 102 21.82 -5.00 7.93
CA GLN A 102 20.81 -6.01 8.23
C GLN A 102 19.55 -5.75 7.37
N ARG A 103 18.59 -6.68 7.43
CA ARG A 103 17.30 -6.55 6.71
C ARG A 103 16.14 -6.17 7.63
N ASP A 104 16.44 -5.81 8.88
CA ASP A 104 15.43 -5.34 9.82
C ASP A 104 15.06 -3.89 9.54
N LEU A 105 13.78 -3.56 9.76
CA LEU A 105 13.28 -2.20 9.61
C LEU A 105 13.88 -1.27 10.66
N THR A 106 14.09 -0.01 10.30
CA THR A 106 14.34 1.04 11.29
C THR A 106 13.13 1.22 12.20
N GLY A 107 13.34 1.72 13.42
CA GLY A 107 12.26 1.87 14.41
C GLY A 107 11.06 2.67 13.92
N ILE A 108 11.30 3.73 13.13
CA ILE A 108 10.23 4.53 12.52
C ILE A 108 9.39 3.71 11.53
N ASN A 109 10.02 2.83 10.74
CA ASN A 109 9.30 2.00 9.77
C ASN A 109 8.58 0.82 10.43
N VAL A 110 9.09 0.29 11.56
CA VAL A 110 8.34 -0.64 12.41
C VAL A 110 7.07 0.05 12.91
N LEU A 111 7.19 1.25 13.47
CA LEU A 111 6.06 2.03 13.97
C LEU A 111 5.03 2.29 12.85
N CYS A 112 5.47 2.77 11.68
CA CYS A 112 4.58 3.00 10.54
C CYS A 112 3.81 1.72 10.16
N LYS A 113 4.51 0.57 10.10
CA LYS A 113 3.88 -0.72 9.80
C LYS A 113 2.80 -1.09 10.83
N ASP A 114 3.06 -0.86 12.11
CA ASP A 114 2.12 -1.20 13.18
C ASP A 114 0.92 -0.23 13.21
N LEU A 115 1.13 1.06 12.94
CA LEU A 115 0.03 2.02 12.76
C LEU A 115 -0.91 1.62 11.62
N ILE A 116 -0.37 1.14 10.49
CA ILE A 116 -1.18 0.63 9.38
C ILE A 116 -2.03 -0.56 9.83
N ARG A 117 -1.43 -1.51 10.57
CA ARG A 117 -2.13 -2.69 11.10
C ARG A 117 -3.24 -2.31 12.07
N LEU A 118 -2.97 -1.38 12.99
CA LEU A 118 -3.94 -0.87 13.95
C LEU A 118 -5.09 -0.14 13.26
N LYS A 119 -4.87 0.46 12.07
CA LYS A 119 -5.93 1.02 11.22
C LYS A 119 -6.75 -0.06 10.46
N GLY A 120 -6.53 -1.34 10.74
CA GLY A 120 -7.32 -2.46 10.22
C GLY A 120 -6.84 -3.03 8.89
N TYR A 121 -5.59 -2.75 8.49
CA TYR A 121 -5.01 -3.28 7.25
C TYR A 121 -4.16 -4.51 7.51
N LYS A 122 -4.18 -5.45 6.57
CA LYS A 122 -3.06 -6.38 6.36
C LYS A 122 -1.95 -5.65 5.60
N VAL A 123 -0.69 -5.89 5.96
CA VAL A 123 0.44 -5.16 5.38
C VAL A 123 1.27 -6.07 4.49
N ALA A 124 1.32 -5.75 3.19
CA ALA A 124 2.20 -6.35 2.21
C ALA A 124 3.47 -5.48 2.08
N THR A 125 4.57 -5.96 2.64
CA THR A 125 5.85 -5.24 2.59
C THR A 125 6.68 -5.73 1.40
N ILE A 126 7.19 -4.81 0.59
CA ILE A 126 8.04 -5.08 -0.57
C ILE A 126 9.39 -4.39 -0.36
N ASP A 127 10.44 -5.19 -0.28
CA ASP A 127 11.82 -4.74 -0.11
C ASP A 127 12.44 -4.38 -1.48
N PHE A 128 13.28 -3.34 -1.52
CA PHE A 128 14.08 -2.95 -2.68
C PHE A 128 14.96 -4.09 -3.23
N LEU A 129 15.28 -5.11 -2.42
CA LEU A 129 16.00 -6.30 -2.86
C LEU A 129 15.12 -7.30 -3.62
N GLU A 130 13.80 -7.23 -3.48
CA GLU A 130 12.87 -8.20 -4.03
C GLU A 130 12.29 -7.75 -5.37
N ILE A 131 12.28 -6.44 -5.63
CA ILE A 131 11.74 -5.88 -6.86
C ILE A 131 12.72 -4.88 -7.46
N SER A 132 13.01 -5.04 -8.76
CA SER A 132 13.83 -4.12 -9.53
C SER A 132 13.01 -3.53 -10.68
N PRO A 133 13.13 -2.22 -10.96
CA PRO A 133 12.54 -1.61 -12.15
C PRO A 133 13.02 -2.24 -13.46
N ARG A 134 14.17 -2.93 -13.45
CA ARG A 134 14.76 -3.58 -14.63
C ARG A 134 14.23 -5.00 -14.88
N SER A 135 13.55 -5.60 -13.89
CA SER A 135 12.99 -6.95 -14.02
C SER A 135 11.76 -6.96 -14.91
N SER A 136 11.44 -8.11 -15.49
CA SER A 136 10.24 -8.27 -16.31
C SER A 136 8.97 -7.98 -15.50
N LEU A 137 7.92 -7.48 -16.15
CA LEU A 137 6.63 -7.22 -15.49
C LEU A 137 6.03 -8.48 -14.86
N VAL A 138 6.21 -9.63 -15.51
CA VAL A 138 5.74 -10.93 -15.01
C VAL A 138 6.45 -11.32 -13.72
N ASP A 139 7.76 -11.12 -13.63
CA ASP A 139 8.52 -11.47 -12.42
C ASP A 139 8.19 -10.52 -11.26
N ARG A 140 8.03 -9.23 -11.56
CA ARG A 140 7.53 -8.25 -10.58
C ARG A 140 6.14 -8.65 -10.06
N ALA A 141 5.23 -9.04 -10.95
CA ALA A 141 3.89 -9.48 -10.59
C ALA A 141 3.88 -10.74 -9.71
N LYS A 142 4.78 -11.70 -9.97
CA LYS A 142 4.94 -12.88 -9.10
C LYS A 142 5.33 -12.49 -7.68
N VAL A 143 6.31 -11.61 -7.52
CA VAL A 143 6.76 -11.12 -6.20
C VAL A 143 5.64 -10.39 -5.48
N VAL A 144 4.99 -9.43 -6.13
CA VAL A 144 3.90 -8.66 -5.53
C VAL A 144 2.72 -9.57 -5.14
N ASN A 145 2.38 -10.55 -5.97
CA ASN A 145 1.35 -11.53 -5.66
C ASN A 145 1.70 -12.39 -4.44
N GLN A 146 2.96 -12.85 -4.34
CA GLN A 146 3.44 -13.59 -3.17
C GLN A 146 3.32 -12.77 -1.89
N LYS A 147 3.65 -11.47 -1.93
CA LYS A 147 3.50 -10.55 -0.79
C LYS A 147 2.04 -10.34 -0.42
N LEU A 148 1.16 -10.17 -1.40
CA LEU A 148 -0.28 -10.06 -1.19
C LEU A 148 -0.84 -11.32 -0.51
N MET A 149 -0.55 -12.51 -1.04
CA MET A 149 -0.99 -13.78 -0.47
C MET A 149 -0.48 -13.97 0.96
N SER A 150 0.79 -13.65 1.22
CA SER A 150 1.40 -13.75 2.54
C SER A 150 0.75 -12.80 3.54
N ALA A 151 0.46 -11.55 3.14
CA ALA A 151 -0.17 -10.56 3.99
C ALA A 151 -1.59 -10.97 4.40
N VAL A 152 -2.34 -11.58 3.49
CA VAL A 152 -3.71 -12.02 3.76
C VAL A 152 -3.75 -13.35 4.53
N GLY A 153 -2.90 -14.31 4.15
CA GLY A 153 -2.83 -15.65 4.75
C GLY A 153 -2.23 -15.68 6.16
N SER A 154 -1.52 -14.63 6.58
CA SER A 154 -1.07 -14.44 7.95
C SER A 154 -2.25 -13.98 8.84
N SER A 155 -3.10 -14.91 9.26
CA SER A 155 -4.11 -14.70 10.31
C SER A 155 -4.03 -15.81 11.34
#